data_AF-A0A4Q2YA11-F1
#
_entry.id   AF-A0A4Q2YA11-F1
#
_cell.length_a   1.000
_cell.length_b   1.000
_cell.length_c   1.000
_cell.angle_alpha   90.00
_cell.angle_beta   90.00
_cell.angle_gamma   90.00
#
_symmetry.space_group_name_H-M   'P 1'
#
loop_
_entity.id
_entity.type
_entity.pdbx_description
1 polymer ?
#
loop_
_entity_poly.entity_id
_entity_poly.type
_entity_poly.pdbx_seq_one_letter_code
_entity_poly.pdbx_strand_id
1 'polypeptide(L)'
;MALYAFDGTWNQPDYIFDDSRDTNTNVFRFAQYYAACHGEDASPLKFQYLEGVGTKFGRTGKVIGGLTGAGGRERILEMLHLCASQMASGDRVVDIVGFSRGAALALHFANRLCDGVPVGGELLRVDEIRFLGLWDTVPAFGIPGAFIDWAQDVNIGWELDLPSRVRRCSHALARHERRQAFNVHRLDPRHRHENVFEVWFRGVHSDVGGGNSNHPLNAIALQWMMQEARKTGVPFLEEQLDNAGKGSDVNAPIGVNSDRIERIDRPFYECDLLHPSAAKSLAVGESKTVPVDSRLIYDFSGLMLEAGASYT
;
A
#
# COMPACT_ATOMS: atom_id res chain seq x y z
N MET A 1 4.42 -15.48 -12.91
CA MET A 1 3.97 -14.86 -11.65
C MET A 1 3.45 -13.48 -11.98
N ALA A 2 2.23 -13.18 -11.58
CA ALA A 2 1.56 -11.92 -11.93
C ALA A 2 1.49 -10.98 -10.73
N LEU A 3 1.66 -9.68 -11.01
CA LEU A 3 1.39 -8.60 -10.06
C LEU A 3 0.01 -7.99 -10.36
N TYR A 4 -0.82 -7.86 -9.32
CA TYR A 4 -2.09 -7.16 -9.35
C TYR A 4 -1.99 -5.88 -8.51
N ALA A 5 -1.96 -4.73 -9.19
CA ALA A 5 -1.75 -3.42 -8.57
C ALA A 5 -3.04 -2.60 -8.55
N PHE A 6 -3.42 -2.09 -7.37
CA PHE A 6 -4.65 -1.35 -7.11
C PHE A 6 -4.32 0.07 -6.63
N ASP A 7 -4.39 1.06 -7.53
CA ASP A 7 -4.02 2.42 -7.18
C ASP A 7 -5.12 3.18 -6.40
N GLY A 8 -4.71 4.22 -5.69
CA GLY A 8 -5.59 5.15 -4.98
C GLY A 8 -6.51 5.92 -5.93
N THR A 9 -7.66 6.38 -5.42
CA THR A 9 -8.68 7.06 -6.23
C THR A 9 -8.23 8.43 -6.73
N TRP A 10 -8.64 8.81 -7.96
CA TRP A 10 -8.24 10.04 -8.68
C TRP A 10 -6.82 10.11 -9.22
N ASN A 11 -6.02 9.04 -9.11
CA ASN A 11 -4.68 9.01 -9.69
C ASN A 11 -4.72 8.51 -11.13
N GLN A 12 -4.23 9.34 -12.06
CA GLN A 12 -3.87 8.96 -13.42
C GLN A 12 -2.35 8.93 -13.49
N PRO A 13 -1.74 7.83 -13.94
CA PRO A 13 -0.30 7.78 -14.12
C PRO A 13 0.16 8.81 -15.15
N ASP A 14 1.18 9.59 -14.81
CA ASP A 14 1.96 10.34 -15.79
C ASP A 14 3.07 9.42 -16.32
N TYR A 15 2.98 9.08 -17.61
CA TYR A 15 3.94 8.22 -18.29
C TYR A 15 5.19 8.98 -18.75
N ILE A 16 5.27 10.30 -18.51
CA ILE A 16 6.43 11.13 -18.84
C ILE A 16 7.39 11.15 -17.65
N PHE A 17 8.57 10.55 -17.81
CA PHE A 17 9.67 10.60 -16.85
C PHE A 17 10.37 11.96 -16.86
N ASP A 18 9.78 12.95 -16.18
CA ASP A 18 10.47 14.18 -15.77
C ASP A 18 10.63 14.13 -14.25
N ASP A 19 11.83 13.79 -13.77
CA ASP A 19 12.21 13.72 -12.34
C ASP A 19 11.83 14.99 -11.55
N SER A 20 11.63 16.13 -12.23
CA SER A 20 11.24 17.38 -11.58
C SER A 20 9.74 17.50 -11.25
N ARG A 21 8.90 16.59 -11.75
CA ARG A 21 7.42 16.66 -11.68
C ARG A 21 6.71 15.32 -11.47
N ASP A 22 7.41 14.23 -11.17
CA ASP A 22 6.79 12.93 -10.91
C ASP A 22 5.85 12.99 -9.70
N THR A 23 4.54 12.98 -9.95
CA THR A 23 3.47 12.89 -8.95
C THR A 23 2.82 11.52 -8.93
N ASN A 24 3.45 10.49 -9.49
CA ASN A 24 2.90 9.15 -9.50
C ASN A 24 2.81 8.56 -8.09
N THR A 25 1.94 7.57 -7.92
CA THR A 25 1.86 6.81 -6.68
C THR A 25 2.97 5.78 -6.58
N ASN A 26 3.22 5.35 -5.35
CA ASN A 26 4.13 4.23 -5.10
C ASN A 26 3.60 2.92 -5.67
N VAL A 27 2.27 2.76 -5.84
CA VAL A 27 1.68 1.61 -6.55
C VAL A 27 2.16 1.59 -8.00
N PHE A 28 2.06 2.72 -8.72
CA PHE A 28 2.51 2.83 -10.11
C PHE A 28 4.02 2.65 -10.25
N ARG A 29 4.81 3.29 -9.38
CA ARG A 29 6.28 3.17 -9.41
C ARG A 29 6.73 1.73 -9.12
N PHE A 30 6.15 1.07 -8.11
CA PHE A 30 6.42 -0.35 -7.80
C PHE A 30 6.10 -1.25 -8.99
N ALA A 31 4.95 -1.01 -9.61
CA ALA A 31 4.50 -1.67 -10.83
C ALA A 31 5.51 -1.55 -11.99
N GLN A 32 6.03 -0.35 -12.23
CA GLN A 32 7.03 -0.11 -13.27
C GLN A 32 8.33 -0.87 -13.00
N TYR A 33 8.83 -0.83 -11.76
CA TYR A 33 10.01 -1.62 -11.39
C TYR A 33 9.76 -3.12 -11.56
N TYR A 34 8.55 -3.60 -11.21
CA TYR A 34 8.20 -5.02 -11.34
C TYR A 34 8.19 -5.44 -12.81
N ALA A 35 7.62 -4.62 -13.69
CA ALA A 35 7.60 -4.85 -15.13
C ALA A 35 9.01 -4.86 -15.73
N ALA A 36 9.88 -3.93 -15.32
CA ALA A 36 11.26 -3.86 -15.78
C ALA A 36 12.08 -5.13 -15.45
N CYS A 37 11.74 -5.85 -14.38
CA CYS A 37 12.39 -7.13 -14.03
C CYS A 37 12.07 -8.27 -15.01
N HIS A 38 10.98 -8.16 -15.76
CA HIS A 38 10.46 -9.26 -16.60
C HIS A 38 10.80 -9.10 -18.09
N GLY A 39 11.54 -8.05 -18.47
CA GLY A 39 12.00 -7.77 -19.84
C GLY A 39 10.90 -7.28 -20.80
N GLU A 40 11.29 -6.92 -22.04
CA GLU A 40 10.35 -6.46 -23.09
C GLU A 40 9.35 -7.56 -23.54
N ASP A 41 9.68 -8.83 -23.29
CA ASP A 41 8.82 -10.00 -23.57
C ASP A 41 7.82 -10.31 -22.43
N ALA A 42 7.71 -9.45 -21.43
CA ALA A 42 6.70 -9.59 -20.39
C ALA A 42 5.30 -9.44 -21.02
N SER A 43 4.61 -10.57 -21.20
CA SER A 43 3.21 -10.58 -21.65
C SER A 43 2.39 -9.51 -20.90
N PRO A 44 1.51 -8.75 -21.58
CA PRO A 44 0.55 -7.84 -20.95
C PRO A 44 -0.31 -8.49 -19.85
N LEU A 45 -0.30 -9.82 -19.76
CA LEU A 45 -0.96 -10.63 -18.73
C LEU A 45 -0.17 -10.74 -17.42
N LYS A 46 1.15 -10.49 -17.40
CA LYS A 46 2.02 -10.61 -16.21
C LYS A 46 1.96 -9.40 -15.28
N PHE A 47 1.40 -8.30 -15.75
CA PHE A 47 1.28 -7.06 -15.02
C PHE A 47 -0.10 -6.46 -15.24
N GLN A 48 -0.92 -6.42 -14.18
CA GLN A 48 -2.23 -5.79 -14.23
C GLN A 48 -2.25 -4.58 -13.32
N TYR A 49 -2.45 -3.41 -13.91
CA TYR A 49 -2.60 -2.15 -13.21
C TYR A 49 -4.03 -1.65 -13.33
N LEU A 50 -4.70 -1.51 -12.20
CA LEU A 50 -5.95 -0.77 -12.15
C LEU A 50 -5.67 0.67 -11.70
N GLU A 51 -5.90 1.60 -12.63
CA GLU A 51 -5.93 3.04 -12.35
C GLU A 51 -6.89 3.38 -11.20
N GLY A 52 -6.77 4.54 -10.56
CA GLY A 52 -7.66 5.00 -9.50
C GLY A 52 -9.13 5.19 -9.92
N VAL A 53 -10.10 5.12 -8.99
CA VAL A 53 -11.53 5.38 -9.30
C VAL A 53 -11.68 6.79 -9.89
N GLY A 54 -12.51 6.96 -10.93
CA GLY A 54 -12.77 8.26 -11.57
C GLY A 54 -11.96 8.58 -12.85
N THR A 55 -11.12 7.68 -13.35
CA THR A 55 -10.21 7.97 -14.49
C THR A 55 -10.79 7.70 -15.89
N LYS A 56 -11.87 6.89 -16.01
CA LYS A 56 -12.49 6.52 -17.29
C LYS A 56 -13.75 7.32 -17.64
N PHE A 57 -13.66 8.65 -17.79
CA PHE A 57 -14.61 9.43 -18.61
C PHE A 57 -13.90 10.65 -19.20
N GLY A 58 -13.63 10.63 -20.51
CA GLY A 58 -12.98 11.72 -21.23
C GLY A 58 -13.77 13.02 -21.17
N ARG A 59 -13.03 14.15 -21.10
CA ARG A 59 -13.28 15.60 -21.29
C ARG A 59 -14.70 16.24 -21.20
N THR A 60 -15.79 15.50 -20.98
CA THR A 60 -17.15 16.02 -20.86
C THR A 60 -17.86 15.30 -19.71
N GLY A 61 -17.90 15.94 -18.53
CA GLY A 61 -18.68 15.45 -17.39
C GLY A 61 -18.00 15.58 -16.03
N LYS A 62 -17.50 16.78 -15.71
CA LYS A 62 -16.63 17.04 -14.55
C LYS A 62 -17.28 16.94 -13.15
N VAL A 63 -18.48 16.40 -12.95
CA VAL A 63 -19.16 16.48 -11.63
C VAL A 63 -19.93 15.23 -11.15
N ILE A 64 -20.25 14.20 -11.95
CA ILE A 64 -21.28 13.21 -11.49
C ILE A 64 -20.76 11.78 -11.20
N GLY A 65 -19.57 11.39 -11.68
CA GLY A 65 -19.06 10.01 -11.52
C GLY A 65 -18.05 9.76 -10.39
N GLY A 66 -17.67 10.80 -9.64
CA GLY A 66 -16.51 10.78 -8.74
C GLY A 66 -16.78 10.45 -7.27
N LEU A 67 -18.04 10.21 -6.91
CA LEU A 67 -18.52 10.23 -5.52
C LEU A 67 -19.35 9.00 -5.15
N THR A 68 -19.47 8.02 -6.06
CA THR A 68 -20.25 6.80 -5.85
C THR A 68 -19.31 5.60 -5.88
N GLY A 69 -19.53 4.61 -5.02
CA GLY A 69 -18.86 3.30 -5.09
C GLY A 69 -19.13 2.50 -6.37
N ALA A 70 -19.65 3.13 -7.43
CA ALA A 70 -19.83 2.58 -8.76
C ALA A 70 -18.46 2.51 -9.46
N GLY A 71 -17.94 1.30 -9.64
CA GLY A 71 -16.64 1.05 -10.26
C GLY A 71 -15.74 0.11 -9.44
N GLY A 72 -15.90 0.06 -8.12
CA GLY A 72 -15.08 -0.80 -7.25
C GLY A 72 -15.31 -2.29 -7.52
N ARG A 73 -16.58 -2.70 -7.66
CA ARG A 73 -16.94 -4.10 -7.94
C ARG A 73 -16.51 -4.52 -9.34
N GLU A 74 -16.69 -3.64 -10.33
CA GLU A 74 -16.30 -3.86 -11.72
C GLU A 74 -14.79 -4.10 -11.83
N ARG A 75 -13.98 -3.32 -11.09
CA ARG A 75 -12.53 -3.48 -11.00
C ARG A 75 -12.10 -4.82 -10.42
N ILE A 76 -12.74 -5.24 -9.33
CA ILE A 76 -12.47 -6.55 -8.73
C ILE A 76 -12.81 -7.65 -9.72
N LEU A 77 -13.95 -7.56 -10.40
CA LEU A 77 -14.35 -8.54 -11.41
C LEU A 77 -13.37 -8.58 -12.61
N GLU A 78 -12.88 -7.42 -13.06
CA GLU A 78 -11.85 -7.31 -14.11
C GLU A 78 -10.55 -8.02 -13.69
N MET A 79 -10.03 -7.73 -12.49
CA MET A 79 -8.83 -8.40 -11.98
C MET A 79 -9.03 -9.89 -11.72
N LEU A 80 -10.20 -10.30 -11.21
CA LEU A 80 -10.52 -11.72 -11.01
C LEU A 80 -10.57 -12.46 -12.34
N HIS A 81 -11.10 -11.85 -13.40
CA HIS A 81 -11.13 -12.43 -14.73
C HIS A 81 -9.72 -12.61 -15.33
N LEU A 82 -8.86 -11.59 -15.17
CA LEU A 82 -7.46 -11.65 -15.59
C LEU A 82 -6.68 -12.72 -14.80
N CYS A 83 -6.92 -12.82 -13.49
CA CYS A 83 -6.34 -13.84 -12.62
C CYS A 83 -6.82 -15.25 -12.97
N ALA A 84 -8.12 -15.43 -13.21
CA ALA A 84 -8.69 -16.69 -13.68
C ALA A 84 -7.97 -17.23 -14.92
N SER A 85 -7.68 -16.35 -15.89
CA SER A 85 -6.97 -16.71 -17.12
C SER A 85 -5.53 -17.17 -16.85
N GLN A 86 -4.83 -16.52 -15.91
CA GLN A 86 -3.47 -16.93 -15.51
C GLN A 86 -3.49 -18.25 -14.73
N MET A 87 -4.43 -18.42 -13.81
CA MET A 87 -4.61 -19.65 -13.02
C MET A 87 -4.94 -20.85 -13.90
N ALA A 88 -5.69 -20.64 -15.00
CA ALA A 88 -5.97 -21.65 -16.01
C ALA A 88 -4.68 -22.14 -16.71
N SER A 89 -3.68 -21.27 -16.85
CA SER A 89 -2.36 -21.62 -17.42
C SER A 89 -1.43 -22.33 -16.44
N GLY A 90 -1.84 -22.50 -15.18
CA GLY A 90 -1.07 -23.16 -14.12
C GLY A 90 -0.34 -22.20 -13.17
N ASP A 91 -0.32 -20.89 -13.43
CA ASP A 91 0.30 -19.91 -12.54
C ASP A 91 -0.69 -19.46 -11.44
N ARG A 92 -0.46 -19.93 -10.21
CA ARG A 92 -1.35 -19.70 -9.06
C ARG A 92 -0.66 -19.01 -7.89
N VAL A 93 0.54 -18.46 -8.13
CA VAL A 93 1.26 -17.64 -7.16
C VAL A 93 1.22 -16.19 -7.61
N VAL A 94 0.71 -15.32 -6.75
CA VAL A 94 0.44 -13.91 -7.10
C VAL A 94 1.11 -12.95 -6.13
N ASP A 95 1.45 -11.76 -6.64
CA ASP A 95 1.80 -10.61 -5.82
C ASP A 95 0.70 -9.56 -5.96
N ILE A 96 0.37 -8.87 -4.88
CA ILE A 96 -0.71 -7.89 -4.83
C ILE A 96 -0.20 -6.65 -4.13
N VAL A 97 -0.47 -5.47 -4.71
CA VAL A 97 -0.16 -4.20 -4.06
C VAL A 97 -1.31 -3.20 -4.16
N GLY A 98 -1.44 -2.30 -3.20
CA GLY A 98 -2.42 -1.22 -3.31
C GLY A 98 -2.22 -0.05 -2.34
N PHE A 99 -2.81 1.09 -2.68
CA PHE A 99 -2.73 2.33 -1.89
C PHE A 99 -4.12 2.88 -1.55
N SER A 100 -4.34 3.36 -0.33
CA SER A 100 -5.56 4.06 0.07
C SER A 100 -6.81 3.19 -0.09
N ARG A 101 -7.81 3.65 -0.85
CA ARG A 101 -8.96 2.83 -1.27
C ARG A 101 -8.55 1.65 -2.16
N GLY A 102 -7.50 1.79 -2.96
CA GLY A 102 -6.93 0.69 -3.73
C GLY A 102 -6.37 -0.42 -2.85
N ALA A 103 -5.81 -0.09 -1.68
CA ALA A 103 -5.39 -1.09 -0.68
C ALA A 103 -6.57 -1.88 -0.10
N ALA A 104 -7.73 -1.23 0.12
CA ALA A 104 -8.94 -1.93 0.52
C ALA A 104 -9.48 -2.87 -0.58
N LEU A 105 -9.40 -2.45 -1.85
CA LEU A 105 -9.73 -3.32 -2.98
C LEU A 105 -8.75 -4.49 -3.11
N ALA A 106 -7.45 -4.26 -2.88
CA ALA A 106 -6.42 -5.29 -2.89
C ALA A 106 -6.69 -6.37 -1.82
N LEU A 107 -7.08 -5.98 -0.60
CA LEU A 107 -7.48 -6.91 0.46
C LEU A 107 -8.69 -7.75 0.06
N HIS A 108 -9.75 -7.10 -0.44
CA HIS A 108 -10.93 -7.84 -0.87
C HIS A 108 -10.63 -8.78 -2.04
N PHE A 109 -9.86 -8.33 -3.03
CA PHE A 109 -9.40 -9.16 -4.13
C PHE A 109 -8.63 -10.39 -3.62
N ALA A 110 -7.69 -10.18 -2.70
CA ALA A 110 -6.89 -11.25 -2.11
C ALA A 110 -7.73 -12.29 -1.37
N ASN A 111 -8.73 -11.86 -0.58
CA ASN A 111 -9.67 -12.76 0.08
C ASN A 111 -10.48 -13.58 -0.95
N ARG A 112 -10.98 -12.93 -1.99
CA ARG A 112 -11.70 -13.61 -3.09
C ARG A 112 -10.85 -14.66 -3.82
N LEU A 113 -9.55 -14.41 -3.99
CA LEU A 113 -8.61 -15.40 -4.54
C LEU A 113 -8.41 -16.61 -3.62
N CYS A 114 -8.43 -16.40 -2.29
CA CYS A 114 -8.33 -17.46 -1.29
C CYS A 114 -9.61 -18.32 -1.22
N ASP A 115 -10.78 -17.69 -1.33
CA ASP A 115 -12.08 -18.37 -1.34
C ASP A 115 -12.27 -19.23 -2.59
N GLY A 116 -11.86 -18.69 -3.73
CA GLY A 116 -11.82 -19.35 -5.03
C GLY A 116 -12.49 -18.55 -6.14
N VAL A 117 -11.99 -18.73 -7.36
CA VAL A 117 -12.42 -18.09 -8.59
C VAL A 117 -12.90 -19.14 -9.59
N PRO A 118 -14.07 -18.98 -10.22
CA PRO A 118 -14.53 -19.91 -11.26
C PRO A 118 -13.64 -19.85 -12.51
N VAL A 119 -13.10 -20.99 -12.93
CA VAL A 119 -12.26 -21.17 -14.11
C VAL A 119 -12.66 -22.47 -14.81
N GLY A 120 -13.18 -22.40 -16.04
CA GLY A 120 -13.49 -23.62 -16.83
C GLY A 120 -14.51 -24.58 -16.20
N GLY A 121 -15.37 -24.09 -15.30
CA GLY A 121 -16.33 -24.92 -14.56
C GLY A 121 -15.81 -25.45 -13.21
N GLU A 122 -14.54 -25.22 -12.89
CA GLU A 122 -13.94 -25.53 -11.60
C GLU A 122 -13.76 -24.27 -10.75
N LEU A 123 -13.71 -24.44 -9.43
CA LEU A 123 -13.38 -23.36 -8.51
C LEU A 123 -11.90 -23.45 -8.13
N LEU A 124 -11.06 -22.65 -8.77
CA LEU A 124 -9.62 -22.62 -8.50
C LEU A 124 -9.29 -21.60 -7.41
N ARG A 125 -8.28 -21.90 -6.59
CA ARG A 125 -7.73 -20.98 -5.58
C ARG A 125 -6.29 -20.65 -5.94
N VAL A 126 -5.82 -19.49 -5.51
CA VAL A 126 -4.37 -19.26 -5.49
C VAL A 126 -3.71 -20.25 -4.55
N ASP A 127 -2.53 -20.71 -4.92
CA ASP A 127 -1.71 -21.57 -4.07
C ASP A 127 -1.11 -20.71 -2.96
N GLU A 128 -0.59 -19.53 -3.33
CA GLU A 128 0.06 -18.58 -2.43
C GLU A 128 -0.11 -17.13 -2.93
N ILE A 129 -0.36 -16.22 -1.99
CA ILE A 129 -0.14 -14.78 -2.20
C ILE A 129 1.25 -14.49 -1.63
N ARG A 130 2.25 -14.47 -2.51
CA ARG A 130 3.66 -14.38 -2.12
C ARG A 130 3.98 -13.06 -1.44
N PHE A 131 3.37 -11.98 -1.91
CA PHE A 131 3.51 -10.65 -1.33
C PHE A 131 2.20 -9.86 -1.40
N LEU A 132 1.81 -9.25 -0.27
CA LEU A 132 0.72 -8.29 -0.15
C LEU A 132 1.26 -6.96 0.38
N GLY A 133 1.50 -6.00 -0.50
CA GLY A 133 2.04 -4.68 -0.17
C GLY A 133 0.98 -3.59 -0.12
N LEU A 134 0.79 -2.95 1.02
CA LEU A 134 -0.24 -1.94 1.21
C LEU A 134 0.38 -0.60 1.63
N TRP A 135 -0.09 0.50 1.04
CA TRP A 135 0.16 1.84 1.55
C TRP A 135 -1.13 2.41 2.12
N ASP A 136 -1.07 2.78 3.39
CA ASP A 136 -2.06 3.56 4.14
C ASP A 136 -3.52 3.25 3.81
N THR A 137 -3.97 2.04 4.14
CA THR A 137 -5.31 1.54 3.78
C THR A 137 -6.41 2.39 4.38
N VAL A 138 -7.24 3.02 3.55
CA VAL A 138 -8.39 3.82 3.98
C VAL A 138 -9.65 3.20 3.35
N PRO A 139 -10.49 2.48 4.13
CA PRO A 139 -11.78 2.02 3.66
C PRO A 139 -12.65 3.24 3.36
N ALA A 140 -13.49 3.16 2.35
CA ALA A 140 -14.36 4.26 1.97
C ALA A 140 -15.42 4.52 3.06
N PHE A 141 -15.11 5.40 4.01
CA PHE A 141 -16.09 6.01 4.90
C PHE A 141 -16.48 7.39 4.35
N GLY A 142 -17.78 7.66 4.33
CA GLY A 142 -18.41 8.80 3.65
C GLY A 142 -17.73 10.15 3.91
N ILE A 143 -17.70 10.98 2.86
CA ILE A 143 -17.16 12.34 2.90
C ILE A 143 -18.02 13.19 3.86
N PRO A 144 -17.46 13.75 4.95
CA PRO A 144 -18.18 14.70 5.79
C PRO A 144 -18.56 15.94 4.99
N GLY A 145 -19.87 16.25 4.90
CA GLY A 145 -20.41 17.39 4.15
C GLY A 145 -21.17 17.04 2.86
N ALA A 146 -21.13 15.78 2.43
CA ALA A 146 -22.09 15.25 1.46
C ALA A 146 -23.23 14.58 2.25
N PHE A 147 -24.43 15.15 2.22
CA PHE A 147 -25.65 14.53 2.75
C PHE A 147 -25.96 13.24 1.97
N ILE A 148 -25.29 12.15 2.32
CA ILE A 148 -25.51 10.85 1.70
C ILE A 148 -25.57 9.79 2.80
N ASP A 149 -26.72 9.74 3.46
CA ASP A 149 -27.12 8.76 4.49
C ASP A 149 -27.28 7.31 3.98
N TRP A 150 -26.94 7.01 2.71
CA TRP A 150 -26.90 5.62 2.21
C TRP A 150 -25.50 4.99 2.26
N ALA A 151 -24.47 5.74 2.65
CA ALA A 151 -23.09 5.25 2.74
C ALA A 151 -22.79 4.37 3.97
N GLN A 152 -23.82 3.96 4.75
CA GLN A 152 -23.64 2.87 5.71
C GLN A 152 -23.56 1.49 5.03
N ASP A 153 -23.97 1.39 3.75
CA ASP A 153 -23.97 0.13 3.00
C ASP A 153 -22.64 -0.20 2.31
N VAL A 154 -21.64 0.69 2.31
CA VAL A 154 -20.35 0.45 1.62
C VAL A 154 -19.38 -0.48 2.35
N ASN A 155 -19.67 -0.89 3.60
CA ASN A 155 -18.96 -2.00 4.26
C ASN A 155 -19.69 -3.35 4.15
N ILE A 156 -20.89 -3.40 3.54
CA ILE A 156 -21.65 -4.65 3.37
C ILE A 156 -21.07 -5.40 2.15
N GLY A 157 -20.30 -6.45 2.42
CA GLY A 157 -19.80 -7.40 1.42
C GLY A 157 -18.35 -7.19 0.95
N TRP A 158 -17.60 -6.28 1.57
CA TRP A 158 -16.15 -6.17 1.36
C TRP A 158 -15.42 -6.85 2.51
N GLU A 159 -14.44 -7.67 2.17
CA GLU A 159 -13.65 -8.45 3.13
C GLU A 159 -12.25 -7.87 3.22
N LEU A 160 -11.96 -7.20 4.34
CA LEU A 160 -10.73 -6.43 4.56
C LEU A 160 -9.81 -7.08 5.60
N ASP A 161 -10.12 -8.30 6.02
CA ASP A 161 -9.30 -9.09 6.93
C ASP A 161 -8.06 -9.62 6.20
N LEU A 162 -7.07 -10.08 6.98
CA LEU A 162 -5.85 -10.69 6.45
C LEU A 162 -6.21 -11.97 5.67
N PRO A 163 -5.87 -12.08 4.37
CA PRO A 163 -6.16 -13.29 3.60
C PRO A 163 -5.33 -14.49 4.06
N SER A 164 -5.97 -15.66 4.07
CA SER A 164 -5.43 -16.90 4.67
C SER A 164 -4.19 -17.49 3.98
N ARG A 165 -3.89 -17.07 2.75
CA ARG A 165 -2.77 -17.60 1.93
C ARG A 165 -1.65 -16.60 1.70
N VAL A 166 -1.55 -15.56 2.53
CA VAL A 166 -0.50 -14.55 2.42
C VAL A 166 0.79 -15.02 3.08
N ARG A 167 1.88 -15.09 2.31
CA ARG A 167 3.22 -15.38 2.84
C ARG A 167 3.81 -14.19 3.60
N ARG A 168 3.63 -12.97 3.07
CA ARG A 168 4.06 -11.73 3.72
C ARG A 168 3.10 -10.59 3.38
N CYS A 169 2.59 -9.93 4.41
CA CYS A 169 1.88 -8.66 4.30
C CYS A 169 2.76 -7.53 4.85
N SER A 170 2.97 -6.48 4.06
CA SER A 170 3.73 -5.30 4.46
C SER A 170 2.85 -4.06 4.25
N HIS A 171 2.60 -3.31 5.32
CA HIS A 171 1.66 -2.19 5.33
C HIS A 171 2.36 -0.92 5.82
N ALA A 172 2.62 0.03 4.91
CA ALA A 172 3.22 1.31 5.23
C ALA A 172 2.14 2.31 5.69
N LEU A 173 2.22 2.79 6.93
CA LEU A 173 1.22 3.64 7.57
C LEU A 173 1.70 5.10 7.69
N ALA A 174 0.84 6.07 7.42
CA ALA A 174 1.16 7.49 7.58
C ALA A 174 0.99 7.96 9.03
N ARG A 175 2.10 8.29 9.71
CA ARG A 175 2.09 8.68 11.14
C ARG A 175 1.48 10.05 11.41
N HIS A 176 1.56 10.97 10.45
CA HIS A 176 1.19 12.38 10.65
C HIS A 176 -0.13 12.77 9.96
N GLU A 177 -0.82 11.79 9.37
CA GLU A 177 -2.17 11.96 8.84
C GLU A 177 -3.17 12.16 9.99
N ARG A 178 -3.96 13.22 9.90
CA ARG A 178 -4.87 13.70 10.96
C ARG A 178 -6.29 13.94 10.48
N ARG A 179 -6.55 13.79 9.18
CA ARG A 179 -7.88 13.97 8.60
C ARG A 179 -8.78 12.82 9.05
N GLN A 180 -9.93 13.14 9.61
CA GLN A 180 -10.89 12.14 10.09
C GLN A 180 -11.35 11.19 8.97
N ALA A 181 -11.48 11.71 7.75
CA ALA A 181 -11.84 10.91 6.57
C ALA A 181 -10.74 9.93 6.12
N PHE A 182 -9.53 10.02 6.69
CA PHE A 182 -8.38 9.16 6.40
C PHE A 182 -8.02 8.33 7.63
N ASN A 183 -9.01 7.81 8.36
CA ASN A 183 -8.74 6.83 9.40
C ASN A 183 -8.22 5.53 8.76
N VAL A 184 -7.09 5.04 9.25
CA VAL A 184 -6.41 3.88 8.64
C VAL A 184 -7.00 2.58 9.14
N HIS A 185 -7.22 1.63 8.23
CA HIS A 185 -7.63 0.27 8.55
C HIS A 185 -6.39 -0.57 8.84
N ARG A 186 -6.23 -0.94 10.12
CA ARG A 186 -5.12 -1.78 10.60
C ARG A 186 -5.51 -3.25 10.47
N LEU A 187 -4.63 -4.07 9.89
CA LEU A 187 -4.87 -5.51 9.75
C LEU A 187 -4.58 -6.28 11.03
N ASP A 188 -3.54 -5.86 11.76
CA ASP A 188 -3.09 -6.57 12.95
C ASP A 188 -2.56 -5.61 14.02
N PRO A 189 -3.43 -4.73 14.57
CA PRO A 189 -3.03 -3.74 15.57
C PRO A 189 -2.57 -4.37 16.90
N ARG A 190 -2.68 -5.69 17.06
CA ARG A 190 -2.27 -6.44 18.26
C ARG A 190 -1.11 -7.39 17.99
N HIS A 191 -0.50 -7.34 16.81
CA HIS A 191 0.65 -8.16 16.41
C HIS A 191 0.44 -9.66 16.70
N ARG A 192 -0.68 -10.20 16.23
CA ARG A 192 -1.09 -11.61 16.35
C ARG A 192 -0.59 -12.47 15.20
N HIS A 193 -0.18 -11.86 14.09
CA HIS A 193 0.21 -12.50 12.85
C HIS A 193 1.69 -12.26 12.55
N GLU A 194 2.48 -13.34 12.55
CA GLU A 194 3.94 -13.28 12.29
C GLU A 194 4.29 -12.83 10.87
N ASN A 195 3.35 -12.95 9.93
CA ASN A 195 3.50 -12.58 8.53
C ASN A 195 3.01 -11.15 8.22
N VAL A 196 2.56 -10.37 9.22
CA VAL A 196 2.05 -9.00 9.02
C VAL A 196 3.02 -7.97 9.61
N PHE A 197 3.44 -7.03 8.78
CA PHE A 197 4.40 -5.98 9.12
C PHE A 197 3.77 -4.61 8.86
N GLU A 198 3.14 -4.05 9.89
CA GLU A 198 2.57 -2.70 9.82
C GLU A 198 3.58 -1.67 10.36
N VAL A 199 4.16 -0.87 9.47
CA VAL A 199 5.27 0.04 9.79
C VAL A 199 4.83 1.48 9.57
N TRP A 200 5.01 2.33 10.58
CA TRP A 200 4.68 3.75 10.55
C TRP A 200 5.81 4.59 9.93
N PHE A 201 5.48 5.38 8.93
CA PHE A 201 6.36 6.29 8.20
C PHE A 201 6.04 7.76 8.48
N ARG A 202 7.06 8.61 8.32
CA ARG A 202 6.91 10.06 8.41
C ARG A 202 6.07 10.57 7.25
N GLY A 203 5.28 11.61 7.52
CA GLY A 203 4.41 12.23 6.54
C GLY A 203 2.91 11.92 6.70
N VAL A 204 2.12 12.59 5.87
CA VAL A 204 0.67 12.36 5.69
C VAL A 204 0.40 11.28 4.63
N HIS A 205 -0.86 10.96 4.35
CA HIS A 205 -1.28 9.88 3.45
C HIS A 205 -0.48 9.77 2.14
N SER A 206 -0.34 10.86 1.39
CA SER A 206 0.38 10.89 0.10
C SER A 206 1.90 11.02 0.25
N ASP A 207 2.41 11.44 1.41
CA ASP A 207 3.86 11.39 1.68
C ASP A 207 4.35 9.94 1.88
N VAL A 208 3.44 9.00 2.14
CA VAL A 208 3.75 7.57 2.27
C VAL A 208 3.32 6.78 1.02
N GLY A 209 2.15 7.06 0.47
CA GLY A 209 1.64 6.35 -0.71
C GLY A 209 2.01 6.96 -2.07
N GLY A 210 2.59 8.16 -2.10
CA GLY A 210 2.81 8.93 -3.33
C GLY A 210 1.53 9.64 -3.80
N GLY A 211 1.53 10.10 -5.06
CA GLY A 211 0.43 10.92 -5.58
C GLY A 211 0.56 12.41 -5.27
N ASN A 212 1.72 12.85 -4.79
CA ASN A 212 2.05 14.25 -4.51
C ASN A 212 3.48 14.57 -4.95
N SER A 213 3.87 15.85 -4.88
CA SER A 213 5.23 16.30 -5.19
C SER A 213 6.25 16.03 -4.07
N ASN A 214 5.87 15.35 -2.98
CA ASN A 214 6.76 15.05 -1.87
C ASN A 214 7.56 13.76 -2.11
N HIS A 215 8.26 13.73 -3.25
CA HIS A 215 9.13 12.62 -3.63
C HIS A 215 10.10 12.22 -2.52
N PRO A 216 10.73 13.16 -1.78
CA PRO A 216 11.69 12.77 -0.74
C PRO A 216 11.12 11.90 0.38
N LEU A 217 9.85 12.09 0.77
CA LEU A 217 9.20 11.21 1.76
C LEU A 217 8.62 9.94 1.14
N ASN A 218 7.96 10.04 -0.02
CA ASN A 218 7.27 8.88 -0.60
C ASN A 218 8.26 7.84 -1.17
N ALA A 219 9.46 8.26 -1.60
CA ALA A 219 10.53 7.36 -2.03
C ALA A 219 11.02 6.42 -0.91
N ILE A 220 10.99 6.89 0.35
CA ILE A 220 11.39 6.08 1.53
C ILE A 220 10.46 4.86 1.65
N ALA A 221 9.14 5.10 1.61
CA ALA A 221 8.15 4.04 1.73
C ALA A 221 8.13 3.11 0.50
N LEU A 222 8.42 3.63 -0.70
CA LEU A 222 8.57 2.81 -1.91
C LEU A 222 9.75 1.85 -1.79
N GLN A 223 10.93 2.38 -1.47
CA GLN A 223 12.15 1.59 -1.34
C GLN A 223 11.97 0.48 -0.30
N TRP A 224 11.42 0.82 0.87
CA TRP A 224 11.12 -0.16 1.90
C TRP A 224 10.17 -1.25 1.39
N MET A 225 9.06 -0.88 0.73
CA MET A 225 8.11 -1.87 0.21
C MET A 225 8.75 -2.82 -0.79
N MET A 226 9.62 -2.31 -1.68
CA MET A 226 10.33 -3.15 -2.65
C MET A 226 11.36 -4.06 -1.98
N GLN A 227 12.04 -3.60 -0.92
CA GLN A 227 12.92 -4.45 -0.10
C GLN A 227 12.12 -5.58 0.58
N GLU A 228 10.94 -5.27 1.12
CA GLU A 228 10.06 -6.27 1.73
C GLU A 228 9.54 -7.30 0.72
N ALA A 229 9.19 -6.86 -0.48
CA ALA A 229 8.81 -7.72 -1.58
C ALA A 229 9.97 -8.63 -2.03
N ARG A 230 11.19 -8.09 -2.10
CA ARG A 230 12.37 -8.88 -2.48
C ARG A 230 12.64 -10.02 -1.52
N LYS A 231 12.39 -9.84 -0.21
CA LYS A 231 12.55 -10.89 0.82
C LYS A 231 11.66 -12.12 0.57
N THR A 232 10.58 -12.00 -0.22
CA THR A 232 9.69 -13.13 -0.56
C THR A 232 10.00 -13.76 -1.92
N GLY A 233 10.96 -13.20 -2.67
CA GLY A 233 11.36 -13.67 -4.01
C GLY A 233 10.81 -12.85 -5.17
N VAL A 234 10.20 -11.68 -4.92
CA VAL A 234 9.92 -10.72 -5.99
C VAL A 234 11.25 -10.28 -6.61
N PRO A 235 11.43 -10.37 -7.95
CA PRO A 235 12.76 -10.35 -8.58
C PRO A 235 13.35 -8.94 -8.77
N PHE A 236 13.19 -8.06 -7.78
CA PHE A 236 13.79 -6.72 -7.81
C PHE A 236 15.32 -6.78 -7.72
N LEU A 237 15.99 -6.07 -8.63
CA LEU A 237 17.43 -5.89 -8.66
C LEU A 237 17.87 -4.84 -7.62
N GLU A 238 19.10 -4.94 -7.11
CA GLU A 238 19.64 -3.96 -6.14
C GLU A 238 19.59 -2.53 -6.71
N GLU A 239 20.00 -2.36 -7.97
CA GLU A 239 19.95 -1.06 -8.65
C GLU A 239 18.55 -0.44 -8.67
N GLN A 240 17.50 -1.26 -8.79
CA GLN A 240 16.13 -0.77 -8.77
C GLN A 240 15.71 -0.31 -7.37
N LEU A 241 16.20 -0.96 -6.31
CA LEU A 241 15.97 -0.53 -4.93
C LEU A 241 16.70 0.78 -4.63
N ASP A 242 17.93 0.92 -5.12
CA ASP A 242 18.70 2.16 -4.99
C ASP A 242 17.99 3.31 -5.73
N ASN A 243 17.54 3.06 -6.96
CA ASN A 243 16.79 4.03 -7.76
C ASN A 243 15.46 4.41 -7.12
N ALA A 244 14.74 3.46 -6.50
CA ALA A 244 13.50 3.72 -5.81
C ALA A 244 13.65 4.67 -4.61
N GLY A 245 14.79 4.59 -3.91
CA GLY A 245 15.12 5.46 -2.76
C GLY A 245 15.88 6.74 -3.13
N LYS A 246 16.24 6.92 -4.40
CA LYS A 246 17.03 8.08 -4.86
C LYS A 246 16.32 9.39 -4.53
N GLY A 247 17.04 10.33 -3.92
CA GLY A 247 16.47 11.63 -3.54
C GLY A 247 15.52 11.57 -2.33
N SER A 248 15.47 10.45 -1.60
CA SER A 248 14.79 10.40 -0.32
C SER A 248 15.44 11.32 0.72
N ASP A 249 14.62 11.93 1.57
CA ASP A 249 15.08 12.77 2.68
C ASP A 249 14.13 12.60 3.88
N VAL A 250 14.65 11.98 4.94
CA VAL A 250 13.90 11.77 6.19
C VAL A 250 13.51 13.07 6.89
N ASN A 251 14.15 14.18 6.56
CA ASN A 251 13.90 15.50 7.14
C ASN A 251 13.01 16.39 6.26
N ALA A 252 12.59 15.91 5.09
CA ALA A 252 11.75 16.68 4.20
C ALA A 252 10.46 17.17 4.90
N PRO A 253 9.94 18.36 4.52
CA PRO A 253 8.71 18.89 5.09
C PRO A 253 7.55 17.91 4.92
N ILE A 254 6.76 17.75 5.99
CA ILE A 254 5.54 16.94 5.95
C ILE A 254 4.46 17.70 5.17
N GLY A 255 3.73 16.98 4.32
CA GLY A 255 2.61 17.51 3.55
C GLY A 255 1.48 18.07 4.44
N VAL A 256 0.61 18.87 3.83
CA VAL A 256 -0.45 19.57 4.57
C VAL A 256 -1.66 18.67 4.79
N ASN A 257 -2.15 18.60 6.04
CA ASN A 257 -3.46 18.07 6.37
C ASN A 257 -4.52 19.14 6.05
N SER A 258 -5.24 19.03 4.91
CA SER A 258 -6.12 20.09 4.40
C SER A 258 -7.53 20.16 5.03
N ASP A 259 -7.78 19.58 6.21
CA ASP A 259 -9.09 19.62 6.87
C ASP A 259 -9.25 20.78 7.86
N ARG A 260 -10.50 21.23 8.04
CA ARG A 260 -10.90 22.30 8.97
C ARG A 260 -11.33 21.81 10.36
N ILE A 261 -11.19 20.51 10.63
CA ILE A 261 -11.68 19.83 11.85
C ILE A 261 -10.53 19.56 12.82
N GLU A 262 -10.86 19.35 14.09
CA GLU A 262 -9.94 19.04 15.18
C GLU A 262 -9.00 17.87 14.85
N ARG A 263 -7.73 18.04 15.20
CA ARG A 263 -6.63 17.11 14.86
C ARG A 263 -6.66 15.92 15.79
N ILE A 264 -7.06 14.74 15.28
CA ILE A 264 -6.94 13.49 16.02
C ILE A 264 -5.69 12.76 15.50
N ASP A 265 -4.69 12.59 16.38
CA ASP A 265 -3.55 11.74 16.06
C ASP A 265 -4.03 10.28 15.95
N ARG A 266 -3.53 9.56 14.95
CA ARG A 266 -3.85 8.14 14.79
C ARG A 266 -3.35 7.34 16.01
N PRO A 267 -4.13 6.35 16.51
CA PRO A 267 -3.72 5.50 17.61
C PRO A 267 -2.41 4.79 17.29
N PHE A 268 -1.51 4.78 18.27
CA PHE A 268 -0.18 4.20 18.16
C PHE A 268 0.12 3.42 19.44
N TYR A 269 0.49 2.16 19.30
CA TYR A 269 0.65 1.22 20.41
C TYR A 269 2.10 0.82 20.62
N GLU A 270 2.44 0.29 21.80
CA GLU A 270 3.80 -0.13 22.16
C GLU A 270 4.36 -1.30 21.32
N CYS A 271 3.53 -1.97 20.52
CA CYS A 271 3.95 -3.09 19.67
C CYS A 271 3.97 -2.76 18.17
N ASP A 272 3.56 -1.55 17.79
CA ASP A 272 3.67 -1.07 16.41
C ASP A 272 5.14 -1.05 15.92
N LEU A 273 5.36 -0.99 14.61
CA LEU A 273 6.70 -0.83 14.06
C LEU A 273 6.87 0.60 13.57
N LEU A 274 8.03 1.21 13.79
CA LEU A 274 8.30 2.59 13.39
C LEU A 274 9.51 2.62 12.45
N HIS A 275 9.31 3.15 11.25
CA HIS A 275 10.43 3.37 10.35
C HIS A 275 11.32 4.52 10.89
N PRO A 276 12.66 4.48 10.72
CA PRO A 276 13.55 5.55 11.18
C PRO A 276 13.16 6.96 10.71
N SER A 277 12.52 7.08 9.54
CA SER A 277 12.00 8.38 9.07
C SER A 277 10.98 9.00 10.03
N ALA A 278 10.17 8.18 10.71
CA ALA A 278 9.14 8.61 11.65
C ALA A 278 9.64 8.72 13.10
N ALA A 279 10.89 8.32 13.37
CA ALA A 279 11.48 8.42 14.70
C ALA A 279 11.69 9.88 15.10
N LYS A 280 11.54 10.16 16.40
CA LYS A 280 11.86 11.47 16.97
C LYS A 280 13.39 11.59 17.07
N SER A 281 13.96 12.61 16.45
CA SER A 281 15.36 13.01 16.72
C SER A 281 15.45 13.66 18.10
N LEU A 282 16.38 13.17 18.93
CA LEU A 282 16.68 13.76 20.24
C LEU A 282 17.55 15.01 20.07
N ALA A 283 17.27 16.06 20.85
CA ALA A 283 18.16 17.21 20.89
C ALA A 283 19.44 16.90 21.69
N VAL A 284 20.50 17.68 21.49
CA VAL A 284 21.73 17.58 22.30
C VAL A 284 21.37 17.76 23.78
N GLY A 285 21.63 16.72 24.58
CA GLY A 285 21.31 16.67 26.02
C GLY A 285 19.99 15.98 26.38
N GLU A 286 19.19 15.55 25.40
CA GLU A 286 17.97 14.76 25.63
C GLU A 286 18.30 13.25 25.59
N SER A 287 17.76 12.48 26.53
CA SER A 287 17.89 11.02 26.56
C SER A 287 16.51 10.37 26.59
N LYS A 288 16.35 9.26 25.87
CA LYS A 288 15.14 8.44 25.89
C LYS A 288 15.51 6.97 26.09
N THR A 289 14.95 6.34 27.12
CA THR A 289 14.98 4.89 27.28
C THR A 289 13.84 4.29 26.46
N VAL A 290 14.15 3.29 25.65
CA VAL A 290 13.16 2.62 24.80
C VAL A 290 13.26 1.12 25.07
N PRO A 291 12.15 0.43 25.38
CA PRO A 291 12.15 -1.02 25.41
C PRO A 291 12.37 -1.53 23.98
N VAL A 292 13.31 -2.46 23.83
CA VAL A 292 13.66 -3.05 22.55
C VAL A 292 13.26 -4.53 22.52
N ASP A 293 12.69 -5.00 21.40
CA ASP A 293 12.43 -6.42 21.17
C ASP A 293 13.30 -6.88 20.00
N SER A 294 14.26 -7.77 20.28
CA SER A 294 15.22 -8.26 19.29
C SER A 294 14.58 -9.03 18.13
N ARG A 295 13.28 -9.37 18.21
CA ARG A 295 12.52 -9.95 17.10
C ARG A 295 12.07 -8.91 16.08
N LEU A 296 12.11 -7.62 16.43
CA LEU A 296 11.67 -6.51 15.60
C LEU A 296 12.88 -5.85 14.96
N ILE A 297 12.94 -5.83 13.62
CA ILE A 297 14.05 -5.20 12.86
C ILE A 297 14.10 -3.68 13.10
N TYR A 298 12.95 -3.08 13.43
CA TYR A 298 12.80 -1.67 13.75
C TYR A 298 11.85 -1.53 14.94
N ASP A 299 12.39 -1.40 16.14
CA ASP A 299 11.60 -0.89 17.26
C ASP A 299 11.67 0.65 17.30
N PHE A 300 10.74 1.25 18.03
CA PHE A 300 10.53 2.69 18.19
C PHE A 300 11.75 3.53 18.62
N SER A 301 12.89 2.91 18.90
CA SER A 301 14.16 3.61 19.12
C SER A 301 14.78 4.14 17.82
N GLY A 302 14.41 3.58 16.66
CA GLY A 302 15.14 3.82 15.41
C GLY A 302 16.51 3.14 15.38
N LEU A 303 16.77 2.19 16.29
CA LEU A 303 17.97 1.36 16.31
C LEU A 303 17.70 0.06 15.56
N MET A 304 18.62 -0.33 14.68
CA MET A 304 18.65 -1.66 14.08
C MET A 304 19.44 -2.56 15.02
N LEU A 305 18.81 -3.60 15.55
CA LEU A 305 19.47 -4.55 16.43
C LEU A 305 19.94 -5.78 15.65
N GLU A 306 21.24 -6.02 15.67
CA GLU A 306 21.85 -7.26 15.17
C GLU A 306 21.64 -8.41 16.16
N ALA A 307 21.26 -9.58 15.63
CA ALA A 307 21.09 -10.80 16.41
C ALA A 307 22.42 -11.23 17.06
N GLY A 308 22.41 -11.42 18.37
CA GLY A 308 23.58 -11.87 19.14
C GLY A 308 24.48 -10.74 19.67
N ALA A 309 24.20 -9.48 19.35
CA ALA A 309 24.90 -8.34 19.94
C ALA A 309 24.33 -7.98 21.33
N SER A 310 25.19 -7.43 22.18
CA SER A 310 24.82 -6.94 23.52
C SER A 310 24.71 -5.42 23.52
N TYR A 311 23.65 -4.88 24.09
CA TYR A 311 23.35 -3.44 24.17
C TYR A 311 23.19 -3.04 25.65
N THR A 312 23.61 -1.82 26.01
CA THR A 312 23.50 -1.24 27.36
C THR A 312 22.70 0.03 27.35
#